data_AF-A0A8H3E8V5-F1
#
_entry.id   AF-A0A8H3E8V5-F1
#
_cell.length_a   1.000
_cell.length_b   1.000
_cell.length_c   1.000
_cell.angle_alpha   90.00
_cell.angle_beta   90.00
_cell.angle_gamma   90.00
#
_symmetry.space_group_name_H-M   'P 1'
#
loop_
_entity.id
_entity.type
_entity.pdbx_description
1 polymer ?
#
loop_
_entity_poly.entity_id
_entity_poly.type
_entity_poly.pdbx_seq_one_letter_code
_entity_poly.pdbx_strand_id
1 'polypeptide(L)'
;SSTAVEAPIIVKNGSYYYLFTSWDTCCAGTSSTYNVRVGRSTSITGPYVDQSGVALTSGGGTLVLASHGSIIGPGGQSVFQDTDAWVIDYHYYTSTGSLLGINLLDFSSGWPVAY
;
A
#
# COMPACT_ATOMS: atom_id res chain seq x y z
N SER A 1 -2.43 -7.87 19.95
CA SER A 1 -2.76 -8.31 18.59
C SER A 1 -1.71 -7.71 17.68
N SER A 2 -0.71 -8.47 17.22
CA SER A 2 0.24 -7.96 16.23
C SER A 2 -0.42 -8.10 14.86
N THR A 3 -0.84 -6.99 14.27
CA THR A 3 -1.17 -6.96 12.84
C THR A 3 0.10 -7.32 12.08
N ALA A 4 0.06 -8.32 11.20
CA ALA A 4 1.19 -8.64 10.34
C ALA A 4 1.41 -7.44 9.40
N VAL A 5 2.60 -6.85 9.42
CA VAL A 5 2.97 -5.71 8.57
C VAL A 5 4.34 -5.94 7.99
N GLU A 6 4.47 -5.85 6.67
CA GLU A 6 5.71 -6.12 5.93
C GLU A 6 5.77 -5.32 4.60
N ALA A 7 6.76 -5.64 3.76
CA ALA A 7 6.98 -5.05 2.44
C ALA A 7 6.96 -3.50 2.42
N PRO A 8 7.81 -2.82 3.21
CA PRO A 8 7.84 -1.38 3.23
C PRO A 8 8.47 -0.80 1.96
N ILE A 9 7.85 0.25 1.42
CA ILE A 9 8.45 1.13 0.41
C ILE A 9 8.17 2.58 0.79
N ILE A 10 9.20 3.43 0.74
CA ILE A 10 9.07 4.87 1.00
C ILE A 10 9.30 5.61 -0.32
N VAL A 11 8.35 6.48 -0.67
CA VAL A 11 8.50 7.42 -1.78
C VAL A 11 8.30 8.85 -1.29
N LYS A 12 8.96 9.81 -1.93
CA LYS A 12 8.79 11.23 -1.64
C LYS A 12 7.93 11.87 -2.73
N ASN A 13 6.83 12.51 -2.33
CA ASN A 13 5.99 13.29 -3.23
C ASN A 13 5.65 14.64 -2.57
N GLY A 14 6.07 15.73 -3.22
CA GLY A 14 6.02 17.08 -2.63
C GLY A 14 6.75 17.15 -1.29
N SER A 15 6.03 17.65 -0.27
CA SER A 15 6.57 17.86 1.08
C SER A 15 6.53 16.62 1.99
N TYR A 16 6.01 15.50 1.50
CA TYR A 16 5.78 14.31 2.31
C TYR A 16 6.58 13.10 1.81
N TYR A 17 7.04 12.29 2.75
CA TYR A 17 7.41 10.90 2.57
C TYR A 17 6.18 10.04 2.83
N TYR A 18 5.86 9.14 1.90
CA TYR A 18 4.77 8.19 2.00
C TYR A 18 5.37 6.80 2.22
N LEU A 19 5.04 6.18 3.36
CA LEU A 19 5.41 4.81 3.69
C LEU A 19 4.24 3.90 3.37
N PHE A 20 4.37 3.12 2.30
CA PHE A 20 3.45 2.05 1.95
C PHE A 20 3.92 0.75 2.61
N THR A 21 2.96 -0.04 3.08
CA THR A 21 3.20 -1.34 3.73
C THR A 21 2.07 -2.28 3.36
N SER A 22 2.37 -3.59 3.34
CA SER A 22 1.34 -4.61 3.22
C SER A 22 0.96 -5.17 4.58
N TRP A 23 -0.34 -5.36 4.79
CA TRP A 23 -0.95 -5.73 6.05
C TRP A 23 -1.67 -7.07 5.95
N ASP A 24 -1.75 -7.77 7.08
CA ASP A 24 -2.45 -9.04 7.27
C ASP A 24 -1.81 -10.20 6.47
N THR A 25 -2.57 -11.27 6.19
CA THR A 25 -2.00 -12.56 5.77
C THR A 25 -1.73 -12.62 4.26
N CYS A 26 -0.46 -12.78 3.88
CA CYS A 26 -0.03 -13.19 2.53
C CYS A 26 -0.05 -14.73 2.37
N CYS A 27 0.21 -15.18 1.15
CA CYS A 27 0.76 -16.51 0.88
C CYS A 27 -0.20 -17.68 1.20
N ALA A 28 -1.51 -17.37 1.32
CA ALA A 28 -2.58 -18.33 1.57
C ALA A 28 -3.49 -18.52 0.34
N GLY A 29 -2.98 -18.23 -0.86
CA GLY A 29 -3.76 -18.29 -2.10
C GLY A 29 -5.00 -17.41 -2.02
N THR A 30 -6.16 -17.94 -2.41
CA THR A 30 -7.44 -17.22 -2.37
C THR A 30 -7.97 -16.95 -0.96
N SER A 31 -7.32 -17.47 0.09
CA SER A 31 -7.64 -17.16 1.49
C SER A 31 -6.78 -16.02 2.06
N SER A 32 -5.93 -15.39 1.25
CA SER A 32 -5.10 -14.25 1.67
C SER A 32 -5.97 -13.02 1.94
N THR A 33 -5.70 -12.34 3.06
CA THR A 33 -6.38 -11.08 3.46
C THR A 33 -5.47 -9.87 3.26
N TYR A 34 -4.39 -10.05 2.52
CA TYR A 34 -3.36 -9.05 2.27
C TYR A 34 -3.96 -7.75 1.70
N ASN A 35 -3.48 -6.61 2.18
CA ASN A 35 -3.91 -5.30 1.71
C ASN A 35 -2.77 -4.28 1.82
N VAL A 36 -2.77 -3.29 0.93
CA VAL A 36 -1.79 -2.21 0.92
C VAL A 36 -2.34 -1.00 1.67
N ARG A 37 -1.55 -0.49 2.61
CA ARG A 37 -1.85 0.73 3.36
C ARG A 37 -0.71 1.72 3.32
N VAL A 38 -1.03 2.98 3.56
CA VAL A 38 -0.06 4.09 3.55
C VAL A 38 -0.21 4.99 4.78
N GLY A 39 0.92 5.51 5.24
CA GLY A 39 0.98 6.71 6.08
C GLY A 39 1.98 7.70 5.50
N ARG A 40 1.95 8.96 5.95
CA ARG A 40 2.90 9.98 5.49
C ARG A 40 3.52 10.77 6.64
N SER A 41 4.70 11.33 6.38
CA SER A 41 5.43 12.22 7.29
C SER A 41 6.19 13.28 6.52
N THR A 42 6.44 14.45 7.12
CA THR A 42 7.35 15.45 6.54
C THR A 42 8.82 15.14 6.83
N SER A 43 9.11 14.19 7.74
CA SER A 43 10.45 13.68 8.02
C SER A 43 10.55 12.22 7.57
N ILE A 44 11.66 11.85 6.94
CA ILE A 44 11.90 10.46 6.52
C ILE A 44 11.92 9.48 7.71
N THR A 45 12.31 9.97 8.88
CA THR A 45 12.34 9.20 10.14
C THR A 45 10.99 9.16 10.87
N GLY A 46 9.94 9.79 10.32
CA GLY A 46 8.62 9.85 10.92
C GLY A 46 8.45 10.97 11.95
N PRO A 47 7.35 10.93 12.74
CA PRO A 47 6.33 9.87 12.76
C PRO A 47 5.49 9.85 11.49
N TYR A 48 5.08 8.66 11.06
CA TYR A 48 4.13 8.46 9.96
C TYR A 48 2.71 8.29 10.52
N VAL A 49 1.78 9.06 9.97
CA VAL A 49 0.35 9.00 10.33
C VAL A 49 -0.48 8.74 9.08
N ASP A 50 -1.67 8.19 9.25
CA ASP A 50 -2.66 8.04 8.18
C ASP A 50 -3.49 9.31 7.96
N GLN A 51 -4.46 9.23 7.04
CA GLN A 51 -5.35 10.33 6.68
C GLN A 51 -6.22 10.83 7.83
N SER A 52 -6.50 9.98 8.81
CA SER A 52 -7.23 10.34 10.02
C SER A 52 -6.32 10.86 11.14
N GLY A 53 -5.01 10.89 10.93
CA GLY A 53 -4.01 11.36 11.89
C GLY A 53 -3.59 10.28 12.89
N VAL A 54 -3.96 9.02 12.68
CA VAL A 54 -3.55 7.91 13.57
C VAL A 54 -2.15 7.44 13.16
N ALA A 55 -1.27 7.29 14.14
CA ALA A 55 0.09 6.80 13.89
C ALA A 55 0.08 5.37 13.36
N LEU A 56 0.95 5.08 12.37
CA LEU A 56 1.10 3.71 11.84
C LEU A 56 1.49 2.71 12.95
N THR A 57 2.32 3.15 13.91
CA THR A 57 2.72 2.35 15.08
C THR A 57 1.58 2.07 16.05
N SER A 58 0.44 2.75 15.90
CA SER A 58 -0.77 2.59 16.71
C SER A 58 -1.92 1.96 15.92
N GLY A 59 -1.62 1.29 14.79
CA GLY A 59 -2.61 0.64 13.94
C GLY A 59 -3.27 1.56 12.91
N GLY A 60 -2.78 2.80 12.76
CA GLY A 60 -3.18 3.67 11.65
C GLY A 60 -2.69 3.13 10.31
N GLY A 61 -3.35 3.55 9.23
CA GLY A 61 -2.96 3.23 7.86
C GLY A 61 -4.11 3.47 6.90
N THR A 62 -3.96 4.44 5.99
CA THR A 62 -4.96 4.71 4.95
C THR A 62 -4.93 3.56 3.95
N LEU A 63 -6.09 2.94 3.70
CA LEU A 63 -6.20 1.86 2.72
C LEU A 63 -5.96 2.40 1.30
N VAL A 64 -5.06 1.74 0.56
CA VAL A 64 -4.78 2.05 -0.85
C VAL A 64 -5.36 0.98 -1.75
N LEU A 65 -5.18 -0.30 -1.38
CA LEU A 65 -5.63 -1.43 -2.19
C LEU A 65 -6.01 -2.60 -1.29
N ALA A 66 -7.18 -3.18 -1.53
CA ALA A 66 -7.67 -4.39 -0.88
C ALA A 66 -8.27 -5.33 -1.93
N SER A 67 -8.65 -6.53 -1.52
CA SER A 67 -9.36 -7.47 -2.39
C SER A 67 -10.60 -6.82 -3.02
N HIS A 68 -10.72 -6.93 -4.35
CA HIS A 68 -11.86 -6.42 -5.12
C HIS A 68 -12.05 -7.25 -6.40
N GLY A 69 -13.29 -7.60 -6.72
CA GLY A 69 -13.57 -8.50 -7.86
C GLY A 69 -12.77 -9.80 -7.76
N SER A 70 -12.00 -10.11 -8.80
CA SER A 70 -11.12 -11.29 -8.85
C SER A 70 -9.71 -11.06 -8.29
N ILE A 71 -9.39 -9.85 -7.85
CA ILE A 71 -8.09 -9.50 -7.27
C ILE A 71 -8.16 -9.81 -5.77
N ILE A 72 -7.49 -10.88 -5.34
CA ILE A 72 -7.49 -11.31 -3.94
C ILE A 72 -6.15 -11.02 -3.29
N GLY A 73 -6.14 -10.42 -2.11
CA GLY A 73 -4.95 -10.21 -1.30
C GLY A 73 -3.84 -9.44 -2.01
N PRO A 74 -4.08 -8.25 -2.60
CA PRO A 74 -3.03 -7.49 -3.24
C PRO A 74 -2.00 -6.96 -2.21
N GLY A 75 -0.72 -7.10 -2.52
CA GLY A 75 0.36 -6.56 -1.69
C GLY A 75 1.76 -6.91 -2.22
N GLY A 76 2.77 -6.81 -1.34
CA GLY A 76 4.18 -6.94 -1.73
C GLY A 76 4.60 -5.86 -2.72
N GLN A 77 4.06 -4.66 -2.55
CA GLN A 77 4.05 -3.61 -3.56
C GLN A 77 5.40 -2.89 -3.70
N SER A 78 5.67 -2.42 -4.90
CA SER A 78 6.59 -1.31 -5.14
C SER A 78 5.82 -0.10 -5.66
N VAL A 79 6.35 1.09 -5.38
CA VAL A 79 5.78 2.36 -5.84
C VAL A 79 6.91 3.18 -6.42
N PHE A 80 6.71 3.69 -7.62
CA PHE A 80 7.70 4.51 -8.33
C PHE A 80 7.02 5.56 -9.19
N GLN A 81 7.78 6.59 -9.54
CA GLN A 81 7.35 7.62 -10.47
C GLN A 81 7.91 7.27 -11.85
N ASP A 82 7.02 7.06 -12.82
CA ASP A 82 7.38 7.05 -14.24
C ASP A 82 7.32 8.49 -14.80
N THR A 83 7.55 8.65 -16.10
CA THR A 83 7.71 9.94 -16.78
C THR A 83 6.51 10.86 -16.58
N ASP A 84 5.29 10.32 -16.54
CA ASP A 84 4.04 11.07 -16.51
C ASP A 84 3.09 10.68 -15.37
N ALA A 85 3.38 9.62 -14.62
CA ALA A 85 2.49 9.13 -13.57
C ALA A 85 3.23 8.44 -12.41
N TRP A 86 2.57 8.40 -11.26
CA TRP A 86 2.95 7.46 -10.19
C TRP A 86 2.34 6.10 -10.49
N VAL A 87 3.13 5.05 -10.27
CA VAL A 87 2.76 3.66 -10.54
C VAL A 87 2.89 2.86 -9.25
N ILE A 88 1.94 1.95 -9.05
CA ILE A 88 2.03 0.88 -8.05
C ILE A 88 2.00 -0.46 -8.78
N ASP A 89 3.02 -1.28 -8.56
CA ASP A 89 3.01 -2.69 -8.92
C ASP A 89 2.88 -3.55 -7.67
N TYR A 90 2.19 -4.68 -7.79
CA TYR A 90 1.91 -5.59 -6.69
C TYR A 90 1.62 -6.99 -7.21
N HIS A 91 1.69 -7.99 -6.33
CA HIS A 91 1.13 -9.30 -6.65
C HIS A 91 -0.27 -9.45 -6.02
N TYR A 92 -1.11 -10.25 -6.66
CA TYR A 92 -2.39 -10.68 -6.11
C TYR A 92 -2.60 -12.18 -6.36
N TYR A 93 -3.47 -12.80 -5.57
CA TYR A 93 -3.74 -14.22 -5.62
C TYR A 93 -4.94 -14.55 -6.50
N THR A 94 -4.82 -15.66 -7.22
CA THR A 94 -5.88 -16.34 -7.97
C THR A 94 -5.94 -17.80 -7.52
N SER A 95 -6.93 -18.55 -8.01
CA SER A 95 -7.01 -19.99 -7.76
C SER A 95 -5.83 -20.79 -8.33
N THR A 96 -5.06 -20.22 -9.27
CA THR A 96 -3.98 -20.89 -9.97
C THR A 96 -2.58 -20.39 -9.59
N GLY A 97 -2.47 -19.37 -8.73
CA GLY A 97 -1.20 -18.78 -8.32
C GLY A 97 -1.27 -17.27 -8.11
N SER A 98 -0.11 -16.62 -7.97
CA SER A 98 -0.02 -15.16 -7.91
C SER A 98 0.26 -14.57 -9.29
N LEU A 99 -0.37 -13.43 -9.57
CA LEU A 99 -0.20 -12.65 -10.80
C LEU A 99 0.20 -11.21 -10.47
N LEU A 100 0.75 -10.52 -11.47
CA LEU A 100 1.14 -9.11 -11.39
C LEU A 100 -0.09 -8.21 -11.61
N GLY A 101 -0.29 -7.25 -10.72
CA GLY A 101 -1.17 -6.09 -10.91
C GLY A 101 -0.33 -4.82 -11.04
N ILE A 102 -0.80 -3.90 -11.90
CA ILE A 102 -0.21 -2.57 -12.07
C ILE A 102 -1.35 -1.57 -12.16
N ASN A 103 -1.29 -0.52 -11.35
CA ASN A 103 -2.21 0.60 -11.39
C ASN A 103 -1.46 1.91 -11.35
N LEU A 104 -2.13 2.97 -11.77
CA LEU A 104 -1.65 4.32 -11.56
C LEU A 104 -2.11 4.82 -10.18
N LEU A 105 -1.34 5.75 -9.61
CA LEU A 105 -1.68 6.42 -8.36
C LEU A 105 -1.95 7.90 -8.61
N ASP A 106 -3.12 8.37 -8.17
CA ASP A 106 -3.42 9.80 -8.09
C ASP A 106 -3.12 10.31 -6.68
N PHE A 107 -2.31 11.37 -6.59
CA PHE A 107 -1.97 12.06 -5.35
C PHE A 107 -2.64 13.44 -5.21
N SER A 108 -3.53 13.82 -6.12
CA SER A 108 -4.18 15.14 -6.18
C SER A 108 -4.90 15.52 -4.88
N SER A 109 -5.44 14.54 -4.16
CA SER A 109 -6.08 14.72 -2.84
C SER A 109 -5.10 14.91 -1.67
N GLY A 110 -3.79 14.75 -1.93
CA GLY A 110 -2.73 14.63 -0.93
C GLY A 110 -2.54 13.22 -0.40
N TRP A 111 -3.41 12.27 -0.74
CA TRP A 111 -3.29 10.84 -0.43
C TRP A 111 -3.36 10.02 -1.72
N PRO A 112 -2.58 8.92 -1.83
CA PRO A 112 -2.59 8.09 -3.03
C PRO A 112 -3.91 7.33 -3.16
N VAL A 113 -4.48 7.38 -4.36
CA VAL A 113 -5.63 6.58 -4.77
C VAL A 113 -5.23 5.76 -5.99
N ALA A 114 -5.36 4.44 -5.91
CA ALA A 114 -5.14 3.56 -7.05
C ALA A 114 -6.34 3.58 -8.00
N TYR A 115 -6.09 3.66 -9.31
CA TYR A 115 -7.12 3.64 -10.36
C TYR A 115 -6.69 2.86 -11.61
#